data_AF-A0A0G1QEK6-F1
#
_entry.id   AF-A0A0G1QEK6-F1
#
_cell.length_a   1.000
_cell.length_b   1.000
_cell.length_c   1.000
_cell.angle_alpha   90.00
_cell.angle_beta   90.00
_cell.angle_gamma   90.00
#
_symmetry.space_group_name_H-M   'P 1'
#
loop_
_entity.id
_entity.type
_entity.pdbx_description
1 polymer ?
#
loop_
_entity_poly.entity_id
_entity_poly.type
_entity_poly.pdbx_seq_one_letter_code
_entity_poly.pdbx_strand_id
1 'polypeptide(L)' 'MHQNIGDGYLGTQALARLINHPSLAHLPLILEVPGDGSGPDKANIDRVKQMFS' A
#
# COMPACT_ATOMS: atom_id res chain seq x y z
N MET A 1 12.08 9.72 0.73
CA MET A 1 12.26 8.31 1.14
C MET A 1 10.87 7.70 1.29
N HIS A 2 10.67 6.44 0.88
CA HIS A 2 9.38 5.76 1.06
C HIS A 2 9.13 5.43 2.55
N GLN A 3 7.86 5.27 2.92
CA GLN A 3 7.43 4.85 4.25
C GLN A 3 6.51 3.65 4.14
N ASN A 4 6.43 2.88 5.22
CA ASN A 4 5.52 1.74 5.31
C ASN A 4 4.05 2.19 5.23
N ILE A 5 3.19 1.24 4.91
CA ILE A 5 1.78 1.47 4.62
C ILE A 5 1.09 2.05 5.86
N GLY A 6 0.63 3.30 5.76
CA GLY A 6 -0.02 4.04 6.84
C GLY A 6 0.91 4.85 7.75
N ASP A 7 2.22 4.68 7.62
CA ASP A 7 3.21 5.36 8.49
C ASP A 7 3.71 6.70 7.91
N GLY A 8 3.21 7.06 6.72
CA GLY A 8 3.54 8.31 6.05
C GLY A 8 2.38 9.28 5.88
N TYR A 9 2.69 10.46 5.34
CA TYR A 9 1.78 11.61 5.33
C TYR A 9 0.59 11.48 4.37
N LEU A 10 0.63 10.55 3.40
CA LEU A 10 -0.50 10.32 2.50
C LEU A 10 -1.72 9.76 3.25
N GLY A 11 -1.47 8.98 4.31
CA GLY A 11 -2.51 8.31 5.09
C GLY A 11 -3.16 7.13 4.36
N THR A 12 -3.80 6.25 5.15
CA THR A 12 -4.41 5.00 4.64
C THR A 12 -5.64 5.25 3.76
N GLN A 13 -6.43 6.29 4.05
CA GLN A 13 -7.65 6.59 3.28
C GLN A 13 -7.34 7.01 1.83
N ALA A 14 -6.33 7.85 1.63
CA ALA A 14 -5.95 8.27 0.28
C ALA A 14 -5.36 7.10 -0.51
N LEU A 15 -4.55 6.25 0.13
CA LEU A 15 -4.01 5.05 -0.49
C LEU A 15 -5.13 4.06 -0.86
N ALA A 16 -6.13 3.87 0.01
CA ALA A 16 -7.28 3.01 -0.29
C ALA A 16 -8.07 3.50 -1.52
N ARG A 17 -8.23 4.82 -1.71
CA ARG A 17 -8.88 5.38 -2.91
C ARG A 17 -8.10 5.07 -4.19
N LEU A 18 -6.76 5.11 -4.12
CA LEU A 18 -5.89 4.77 -5.26
C LEU A 18 -5.98 3.27 -5.59
N ILE A 19 -5.85 2.41 -4.57
CA ILE A 19 -5.89 0.95 -4.71
C ILE A 19 -7.20 0.48 -5.35
N ASN A 20 -8.33 1.09 -4.95
CA ASN A 20 -9.66 0.72 -5.46
C ASN A 20 -10.12 1.58 -6.63
N HIS A 21 -9.25 2.38 -7.26
CA HIS A 21 -9.68 3.24 -8.35
C HIS A 21 -10.13 2.37 -9.56
N PRO A 22 -11.35 2.54 -10.09
CA PRO A 22 -11.89 1.63 -11.11
C PRO A 22 -11.02 1.51 -12.37
N SER A 23 -10.35 2.59 -12.77
CA SER A 23 -9.45 2.58 -13.93
C SER A 23 -8.12 1.87 -13.68
N LEU A 24 -7.77 1.57 -12.43
CA LEU A 24 -6.49 0.96 -12.03
C LEU A 24 -6.65 -0.45 -11.48
N ALA A 25 -7.87 -0.86 -11.10
CA ALA A 25 -8.14 -2.13 -10.40
C ALA A 25 -7.71 -3.40 -11.17
N HIS A 26 -7.48 -3.30 -12.48
CA HIS A 26 -7.01 -4.40 -13.33
C HIS A 26 -5.47 -4.47 -13.43
N LEU A 27 -4.75 -3.48 -12.91
CA LEU A 27 -3.29 -3.40 -12.96
C LEU A 27 -2.67 -4.04 -11.72
N PRO A 28 -1.43 -4.56 -11.83
CA PRO A 28 -0.71 -5.04 -10.67
C PRO A 28 -0.35 -3.90 -9.71
N LEU A 29 -0.54 -4.13 -8.41
CA LEU A 29 -0.10 -3.23 -7.35
C LEU A 29 1.24 -3.73 -6.79
N ILE A 30 2.32 -2.98 -7.05
CA ILE A 30 3.67 -3.30 -6.56
C ILE A 30 4.00 -2.42 -5.36
N LEU A 31 4.43 -3.03 -4.25
CA LEU A 31 4.91 -2.30 -3.09
C LEU A 31 6.43 -2.19 -3.15
N GLU A 32 6.96 -0.97 -3.00
CA GLU A 32 8.39 -0.69 -2.84
C GLU A 32 8.62 0.03 -1.50
N VAL A 33 8.02 -0.49 -0.44
CA VAL A 33 8.13 0.06 0.92
C VAL A 33 9.38 -0.49 1.63
N PRO A 34 9.88 0.21 2.68
CA PRO A 34 11.06 -0.26 3.42
C PRO A 34 10.88 -1.61 4.14
N GLY A 35 9.65 -1.93 4.58
CA GLY A 35 9.35 -3.08 5.43
C GLY A 35 10.11 -3.00 6.77
N ASP A 36 10.84 -4.06 7.09
CA ASP A 36 11.75 -4.13 8.25
C ASP A 36 13.18 -3.63 7.96
N GLY A 37 13.40 -3.06 6.76
CA GLY A 37 14.72 -2.69 6.25
C GLY A 37 15.22 -3.62 5.14
N SER A 38 14.56 -4.75 4.92
CA SER A 38 14.89 -5.72 3.85
C SER A 38 14.01 -5.57 2.60
N GLY A 39 13.17 -4.53 2.54
CA GLY A 39 12.17 -4.32 1.50
C GLY A 39 10.77 -4.78 1.92
N PRO A 40 9.82 -4.89 0.97
CA PRO A 40 8.42 -5.19 1.27
C PRO A 40 8.23 -6.49 2.04
N ASP A 41 7.41 -6.46 3.08
CA ASP A 41 7.15 -7.59 3.97
C ASP A 41 5.67 -8.00 3.99
N LYS A 42 5.40 -9.10 4.69
CA LYS A 42 4.03 -9.61 4.86
C LYS A 42 3.13 -8.61 5.59
N ALA A 43 3.64 -7.87 6.56
CA ALA A 43 2.85 -6.93 7.35
C ALA A 43 2.28 -5.81 6.47
N ASN A 44 3.07 -5.25 5.56
CA ASN A 44 2.63 -4.22 4.63
C ASN A 44 1.65 -4.78 3.58
N ILE A 45 1.87 -6.01 3.10
CA ILE A 45 0.91 -6.69 2.22
C ILE A 45 -0.45 -6.87 2.92
N ASP A 46 -0.45 -7.31 4.18
CA ASP A 46 -1.69 -7.52 4.94
C ASP A 46 -2.41 -6.19 5.21
N ARG A 47 -1.68 -5.11 5.51
CA ARG A 47 -2.26 -3.75 5.63
C ARG A 47 -2.95 -3.30 4.34
N VAL A 48 -2.32 -3.53 3.18
CA VAL A 48 -2.91 -3.22 1.87
C VAL A 48 -4.14 -4.08 1.58
N LYS A 49 -4.11 -5.37 1.93
CA LYS A 49 -5.26 -6.27 1.76
C LYS A 49 -6.51 -5.80 2.49
N GLN A 50 -6.34 -5.19 3.67
CA GLN A 50 -7.44 -4.60 4.44
C GLN A 50 -8.06 -3.35 3.78
N MET A 51 -7.42 -2.78 2.74
CA MET A 51 -7.89 -1.59 2.06
C MET A 51 -8.73 -1.91 0.81
N PHE A 52 -8.75 -3.15 0.33
CA PHE A 52 -9.63 -3.52 -0.78
C PHE A 52 -11.09 -3.56 -0.33
N SER A 53 -11.97 -3.03 -1.18
CA SER A 53 -13.42 -2.92 -0.96
C SER A 53 -14.22 -3.65 -2.02
#